data_AF-A0A843FX38-F1
#
_entry.id   AF-A0A843FX38-F1
#
_cell.length_a   1.000
_cell.length_b   1.000
_cell.length_c   1.000
_cell.angle_alpha   90.00
_cell.angle_beta   90.00
_cell.angle_gamma   90.00
#
_symmetry.space_group_name_H-M   'P 1'
#
loop_
_entity.id
_entity.type
_entity.pdbx_description
1 polymer ?
#
loop_
_entity_poly.entity_id
_entity_poly.type
_entity_poly.pdbx_seq_one_letter_code
_entity_poly.pdbx_strand_id
1 'polypeptide(L)' 'MIPQMKHGLILGAVVGAALTAFMYYYNHNLLVDLIMIPIGAIMGAAPWLLKPKNE' A
#
# COMPACT_ATOMS: atom_id res chain seq x y z
N MET A 1 11.99 6.79 -10.72
CA MET A 1 10.92 5.80 -10.46
C MET A 1 10.18 5.55 -11.75
N ILE A 2 9.94 4.28 -12.06
CA ILE A 2 9.20 3.84 -13.24
C ILE A 2 7.74 4.35 -13.13
N PRO A 3 7.12 4.91 -14.19
CA PRO A 3 5.77 5.49 -14.12
C PRO A 3 4.72 4.50 -13.62
N GLN A 4 4.84 3.23 -13.99
CA GLN A 4 3.93 2.19 -13.52
C GLN A 4 4.14 1.84 -12.03
N MET A 5 5.38 1.92 -11.53
CA MET A 5 5.68 1.73 -10.10
C MET A 5 5.07 2.86 -9.23
N LYS A 6 5.05 4.10 -9.75
CA LYS A 6 4.34 5.22 -9.09
C LYS A 6 2.84 4.97 -9.00
N HIS A 7 2.21 4.46 -10.06
CA HIS A 7 0.78 4.11 -10.05
C HIS A 7 0.49 3.01 -9.03
N GLY A 8 1.32 1.97 -8.98
CA GLY A 8 1.20 0.90 -7.98
C GLY A 8 1.32 1.42 -6.55
N LEU A 9 2.26 2.32 -6.29
CA LEU A 9 2.43 2.95 -4.97
C LEU A 9 1.21 3.78 -4.55
N ILE A 10 0.67 4.58 -5.47
CA ILE A 10 -0.52 5.41 -5.21
C ILE A 10 -1.75 4.54 -4.96
N LEU A 11 -2.00 3.54 -5.81
CA LEU A 11 -3.09 2.58 -5.63
C LEU A 11 -2.94 1.82 -4.31
N GLY A 12 -1.73 1.37 -4.00
CA GLY A 12 -1.42 0.70 -2.73
C GLY A 12 -1.70 1.58 -1.51
N ALA A 13 -1.35 2.87 -1.56
CA ALA A 13 -1.62 3.81 -0.49
C ALA A 13 -3.12 4.07 -0.30
N VAL A 14 -3.88 4.17 -1.41
CA VAL A 14 -5.35 4.34 -1.37
C VAL A 14 -6.03 3.12 -0.75
N VAL A 15 -5.63 1.91 -1.17
CA VAL A 15 -6.15 0.66 -0.60
C VAL A 15 -5.75 0.51 0.86
N GLY A 16 -4.50 0.86 1.21
CA GLY A 16 -4.02 0.87 2.59
C GLY A 16 -4.84 1.81 3.48
N ALA A 17 -5.14 3.02 3.02
CA ALA A 17 -5.99 3.97 3.74
C ALA A 17 -7.44 3.47 3.91
N ALA A 18 -8.00 2.81 2.89
CA ALA A 18 -9.33 2.20 2.99
C ALA A 18 -9.35 1.06 4.03
N LEU A 19 -8.31 0.23 4.06
CA LEU A 19 -8.17 -0.83 5.05
C LEU A 19 -7.95 -0.29 6.46
N THR A 20 -7.14 0.76 6.63
CA THR A 20 -6.98 1.48 7.89
C THR A 20 -8.33 1.98 8.42
N ALA A 21 -9.12 2.64 7.57
CA ALA A 21 -10.44 3.14 7.97
C ALA A 21 -11.39 2.00 8.37
N PHE A 22 -11.37 0.89 7.63
CA PHE A 22 -12.16 -0.30 7.95
C PHE A 22 -11.72 -0.93 9.28
N MET A 23 -10.42 -1.15 9.49
CA MET A 23 -9.92 -1.74 10.73
C MET A 23 -10.15 -0.84 11.94
N TYR A 24 -10.01 0.48 11.78
CA TYR A 24 -10.30 1.44 12.84
C TYR A 24 -11.74 1.34 13.33
N TYR A 25 -12.70 1.14 12.41
CA TYR A 25 -14.10 0.95 12.76
C TYR A 25 -14.33 -0.26 13.69
N TYR A 26 -13.56 -1.35 13.52
CA TYR A 26 -13.72 -2.57 14.31
C TYR A 26 -12.85 -2.63 15.58
N ASN A 27 -11.60 -2.17 15.52
CA ASN A 27 -10.63 -2.36 16.60
C ASN A 27 -10.34 -1.11 17.43
N HIS A 28 -10.75 0.08 16.96
CA HIS A 28 -10.47 1.38 17.59
C HIS A 28 -8.97 1.65 17.90
N ASN A 29 -8.05 0.87 17.31
CA ASN A 29 -6.61 0.94 17.56
C ASN A 29 -5.90 1.71 16.44
N LEU A 30 -6.13 3.03 16.44
CA LEU A 30 -5.70 3.95 15.37
C LEU A 30 -4.20 3.88 15.05
N LEU A 31 -3.34 3.65 16.05
CA LEU A 31 -1.88 3.55 15.88
C LEU A 31 -1.45 2.31 15.09
N VAL A 32 -2.09 1.16 15.32
CA VAL A 32 -1.78 -0.09 14.62
C VAL A 32 -2.35 -0.04 13.20
N ASP A 33 -3.55 0.52 13.06
CA ASP A 33 -4.25 0.58 11.78
C ASP A 33 -3.58 1.55 10.80
N LEU A 34 -2.93 2.63 11.29
CA LEU A 34 -2.23 3.60 10.43
C LEU A 34 -1.05 3.01 9.66
N ILE A 35 -0.43 1.95 10.21
CA ILE A 35 0.72 1.27 9.57
C ILE A 35 0.29 0.54 8.30
N MET A 36 -1.00 0.25 8.12
CA MET A 36 -1.50 -0.36 6.89
C MET A 36 -1.34 0.55 5.67
N ILE A 37 -1.26 1.86 5.85
CA ILE A 37 -1.05 2.81 4.74
C ILE A 37 0.32 2.61 4.07
N PRO A 38 1.46 2.71 4.79
CA PRO A 38 2.76 2.43 4.18
C PRO A 38 2.93 0.98 3.74
N ILE A 39 2.35 0.01 4.45
CA ILE A 39 2.37 -1.41 4.04
C ILE A 39 1.64 -1.59 2.71
N GLY A 40 0.42 -1.05 2.58
CA GLY A 40 -0.36 -1.10 1.36
C GLY A 40 0.35 -0.43 0.20
N ALA A 41 0.98 0.72 0.42
CA ALA A 41 1.77 1.44 -0.58
C ALA A 41 2.95 0.61 -1.12
N ILE A 42 3.71 -0.05 -0.22
CA ILE A 42 4.84 -0.91 -0.60
C ILE A 42 4.34 -2.17 -1.31
N MET A 43 3.26 -2.79 -0.83
CA MET A 43 2.62 -3.95 -1.47
C MET A 43 2.12 -3.62 -2.88
N GLY A 44 1.52 -2.44 -3.10
CA GLY A 44 1.10 -1.98 -4.41
C GLY A 44 2.26 -1.75 -5.38
N ALA A 45 3.44 -1.41 -4.87
CA ALA A 45 4.67 -1.29 -5.65
C ALA A 45 5.44 -2.63 -5.80
N ALA A 46 5.11 -3.65 -5.00
CA ALA A 46 5.84 -4.92 -4.96
C ALA A 46 5.90 -5.66 -6.31
N PRO A 47 4.84 -5.73 -7.13
CA PRO A 47 4.90 -6.39 -8.44
C PRO A 47 5.93 -5.74 -9.38
N TRP A 48 6.17 -4.44 -9.23
CA TRP A 48 7.16 -3.70 -10.01
C TRP A 48 8.57 -3.79 -9.45
N LEU A 49 8.70 -3.91 -8.13
CA LEU A 49 9.98 -4.15 -7.45
C LEU A 49 10.51 -5.57 -7.69
N LEU A 50 9.61 -6.54 -7.79
CA LEU A 50 9.92 -7.95 -8.03
C LEU A 50 9.98 -8.30 -9.52
N LYS A 51 9.62 -7.36 -10.42
CA LYS A 51 9.71 -7.59 -11.86
C LYS A 51 11.20 -7.76 -12.22
N PRO A 52 11.60 -8.91 -12.81
CA PRO A 52 12.97 -9.12 -13.21
C PRO A 52 13.40 -8.04 -14.22
N LYS A 53 14.60 -7.50 -14.03
CA LYS A 53 15.15 -6.36 -14.79
C LYS A 53 15.56 -6.73 -16.24
N ASN A 54 15.34 -7.99 -16.63
CA ASN A 54 15.84 -8.59 -17.85
C ASN A 54 14.68 -9.00 -18.77
N GLU A 55 13.93 -8.02 -19.27
CA GLU A 55 13.18 -8.07 -20.54
C GLU A 55 13.29 -6.71 -21.21
#